data_AF-A0A8H5F5E8-F1
#
_entry.id   AF-A0A8H5F5E8-F1
#
_cell.length_a   1.000
_cell.length_b   1.000
_cell.length_c   1.000
_cell.angle_alpha   90.00
_cell.angle_beta   90.00
_cell.angle_gamma   90.00
#
_symmetry.space_group_name_H-M   'P 1'
#
loop_
_entity.id
_entity.type
_entity.pdbx_description
1 polymer ?
#
loop_
_entity_poly.entity_id
_entity_poly.type
_entity_poly.pdbx_seq_one_letter_code
_entity_poly.pdbx_strand_id
1 'polypeptide(L)' 'MAGLWRNLDVVDAFSVGHAPYRLATALGKDASSWSGVSEMLPLLLTAAEDGRLTLEHIRVCLCDHPVQIFGLAD' A
#
# COMPACT_ATOMS: atom_id res chain seq x y z
N MET A 1 -0.09 -15.44 8.88
CA MET A 1 0.37 -14.21 8.19
C MET A 1 0.90 -14.43 6.76
N ALA A 2 0.79 -15.63 6.16
CA ALA A 2 1.21 -15.88 4.77
C ALA A 2 0.05 -15.86 3.74
N GLY A 3 -1.19 -15.62 4.17
CA GLY A 3 -2.37 -15.67 3.30
C GLY A 3 -2.38 -14.56 2.24
N LEU A 4 -2.27 -13.30 2.67
CA LEU A 4 -2.30 -12.15 1.76
C LEU A 4 -1.17 -12.20 0.72
N TRP A 5 0.07 -12.43 1.16
CA TRP A 5 1.24 -12.46 0.28
C TRP A 5 1.21 -13.56 -0.79
N ARG A 6 0.49 -14.66 -0.55
CA ARG A 6 0.32 -15.74 -1.54
C ARG A 6 -0.78 -15.48 -2.56
N ASN A 7 -1.64 -14.49 -2.30
CA ASN A 7 -2.78 -14.15 -3.15
C ASN A 7 -2.70 -12.67 -3.57
N LEU A 8 -1.49 -12.19 -3.86
CA LEU A 8 -1.32 -10.80 -4.33
C LEU A 8 -1.80 -10.62 -5.78
N ASP A 9 -1.92 -11.70 -6.53
CA ASP A 9 -2.48 -11.74 -7.89
C ASP A 9 -3.95 -11.33 -7.96
N VAL A 10 -4.68 -11.40 -6.85
CA VAL A 10 -6.08 -10.94 -6.76
C VAL A 10 -6.22 -9.54 -6.13
N VAL A 11 -5.11 -8.85 -5.84
CA VAL A 11 -5.14 -7.51 -5.24
C VAL A 11 -5.03 -6.46 -6.33
N ASP A 12 -6.11 -5.74 -6.58
CA ASP A 12 -6.13 -4.73 -7.64
C ASP A 12 -5.49 -3.40 -7.23
N ALA A 13 -5.54 -3.03 -5.94
CA ALA A 13 -5.04 -1.74 -5.48
C ALA A 13 -4.39 -1.79 -4.09
N PHE A 14 -3.38 -0.95 -3.87
CA PHE A 14 -2.82 -0.69 -2.55
C PHE A 14 -3.29 0.67 -2.01
N SER A 15 -3.51 0.73 -0.70
CA SER A 15 -3.83 1.98 0.01
C SER A 15 -3.18 2.00 1.39
N VAL A 16 -2.91 3.20 1.90
CA VAL A 16 -2.43 3.40 3.28
C VAL A 16 -3.55 3.08 4.29
N GLY A 17 -4.78 3.51 3.97
CA GLY A 17 -5.95 3.33 4.81
C GLY A 17 -5.80 3.96 6.21
N HIS A 18 -6.64 3.52 7.15
CA HIS A 18 -6.68 4.09 8.51
C HIS A 18 -5.79 3.30 9.49
N ALA A 19 -5.19 2.20 9.06
CA ALA A 19 -4.47 1.28 9.93
C ALA A 19 -3.26 1.94 10.62
N PRO A 20 -2.40 2.72 9.90
CA PRO A 20 -1.25 3.36 10.55
C PRO A 20 -1.67 4.38 11.60
N TYR A 21 -2.70 5.20 11.32
CA TYR A 21 -3.26 6.15 12.29
C TYR A 21 -3.75 5.44 13.54
N ARG A 22 -4.61 4.42 13.39
CA ARG A 22 -5.17 3.66 14.52
C ARG A 22 -4.09 3.00 15.37
N LEU A 23 -3.04 2.48 14.73
CA LEU A 23 -1.90 1.89 15.41
C LEU A 23 -1.13 2.93 16.21
N ALA A 24 -0.82 4.08 15.62
CA ALA A 24 -0.14 5.18 16.31
C ALA A 24 -0.94 5.67 17.53
N THR A 25 -2.25 5.88 17.37
CA THR A 25 -3.15 6.26 18.47
C THR A 25 -3.17 5.23 19.59
N ALA A 26 -3.31 3.94 19.25
CA ALA A 26 -3.33 2.86 20.23
C ALA A 26 -2.02 2.75 21.03
N LEU A 27 -0.89 3.15 20.43
CA LEU A 27 0.43 3.17 21.04
C LEU A 27 0.77 4.50 21.75
N GLY A 28 -0.17 5.46 21.80
CA GLY A 28 0.08 6.79 22.36
C GLY A 28 1.15 7.58 21.61
N LYS A 29 1.36 7.28 20.32
CA LYS A 29 2.26 8.01 19.43
C LYS A 29 1.51 9.15 18.74
N ASP A 30 2.27 10.08 18.18
CA ASP A 30 1.69 11.14 17.36
C ASP A 30 1.02 10.54 16.12
N ALA A 31 -0.25 10.87 15.93
CA ALA A 31 -1.12 10.25 14.94
C ALA A 31 -1.82 11.34 14.14
N SER A 32 -1.69 11.29 12.81
CA SER A 32 -2.30 12.24 11.90
C SER A 32 -2.92 11.52 10.70
N SER A 33 -3.75 12.23 9.93
CA SER A 33 -4.26 11.72 8.65
C SER A 33 -3.15 11.38 7.65
N TRP A 34 -1.91 11.80 7.90
CA TRP A 34 -0.73 11.51 7.09
C TRP A 34 0.07 10.30 7.57
N SER A 35 -0.29 9.70 8.71
CA SER A 35 0.42 8.54 9.25
C SER A 35 0.48 7.39 8.23
N GLY A 36 1.68 6.92 7.90
CA GLY A 36 1.91 5.81 6.98
C GLY A 36 2.04 6.21 5.50
N VAL A 37 1.81 7.48 5.14
CA VAL A 37 1.86 7.93 3.75
C VAL A 37 3.29 7.94 3.23
N SER A 38 4.24 8.48 3.99
CA SER A 38 5.66 8.52 3.61
C SER A 38 6.32 7.14 3.60
N GLU A 39 5.81 6.20 4.40
CA GLU A 39 6.42 4.89 4.59
C GLU A 39 5.94 3.85 3.57
N MET A 40 4.74 4.01 3.02
CA MET A 40 4.13 3.01 2.14
C MET A 40 5.00 2.66 0.94
N LEU A 41 5.43 3.67 0.16
CA LEU A 41 6.21 3.43 -1.05
C LEU A 41 7.59 2.81 -0.74
N PRO A 42 8.39 3.33 0.21
CA PRO A 42 9.62 2.67 0.63
C PRO A 42 9.43 1.20 1.03
N LEU A 43 8.38 0.87 1.80
CA LEU A 43 8.11 -0.51 2.22
C LEU A 43 7.79 -1.43 1.04
N LEU A 44 7.06 -0.95 0.03
CA LEU A 44 6.78 -1.70 -1.19
C LEU A 44 8.03 -1.88 -2.05
N LEU A 45 8.86 -0.84 -2.16
CA LEU A 45 10.12 -0.91 -2.90
C LEU A 45 11.11 -1.90 -2.26
N THR A 46 11.22 -1.93 -0.93
CA THR A 46 12.00 -2.97 -0.24
C THR A 46 11.46 -4.37 -0.54
N ALA A 47 10.14 -4.57 -0.57
CA ALA A 47 9.56 -5.86 -0.95
C ALA A 47 9.84 -6.24 -2.41
N ALA A 48 9.98 -5.26 -3.33
CA ALA A 48 10.42 -5.52 -4.69
C ALA A 48 11.90 -5.88 -4.78
N GLU A 49 12.75 -5.21 -4.00
CA GLU A 49 14.18 -5.56 -3.85
C GLU A 49 14.37 -6.98 -3.30
N ASP A 50 13.53 -7.39 -2.34
CA ASP A 50 13.47 -8.75 -1.79
C ASP A 50 12.89 -9.79 -2.77
N GLY A 51 12.48 -9.39 -3.97
CA GLY A 51 11.89 -10.28 -4.98
C GLY A 51 10.47 -10.75 -4.65
N ARG A 52 9.78 -10.10 -3.71
CA ARG A 52 8.40 -10.44 -3.27
C ARG A 52 7.34 -9.72 -4.10
N LEU A 53 7.72 -8.63 -4.79
CA LEU A 53 6.92 -7.83 -5.71
C LEU A 53 7.76 -7.46 -6.94
N THR A 54 7.10 -6.98 -7.99
CA THR A 54 7.77 -6.33 -9.12
C THR A 54 7.42 -4.84 -9.13
N LEU A 55 8.29 -4.01 -9.72
CA LEU A 55 8.00 -2.58 -9.90
C LEU A 55 6.74 -2.35 -10.73
N GLU A 56 6.51 -3.21 -11.74
CA GLU A 56 5.29 -3.15 -12.54
C GLU A 56 4.05 -3.41 -11.69
N HIS A 57 4.08 -4.41 -10.82
CA HIS A 57 2.95 -4.71 -9.94
C HIS A 57 2.65 -3.52 -8.99
N ILE A 58 3.69 -2.87 -8.46
CA ILE A 58 3.53 -1.67 -7.63
C ILE A 58 2.89 -0.52 -8.43
N ARG A 59 3.36 -0.27 -9.67
CA ARG A 59 2.81 0.77 -10.55
C ARG A 59 1.35 0.52 -10.87
N VAL A 60 1.01 -0.71 -11.27
CA VAL A 60 -0.35 -1.10 -11.62
C VAL A 60 -1.30 -0.93 -10.43
N CYS A 61 -0.92 -1.39 -9.23
CA CYS A 61 -1.76 -1.32 -8.04
C CYS A 61 -1.84 0.07 -7.39
N LEU A 62 -0.90 0.99 -7.66
CA LEU A 62 -0.91 2.35 -7.09
C LEU A 62 -1.39 3.42 -8.07
N CYS A 63 -1.34 3.16 -9.39
CA CYS A 63 -1.69 4.14 -10.42
C CYS A 63 -2.77 3.60 -11.35
N ASP A 64 -2.45 2.61 -12.17
CA ASP A 64 -3.28 2.24 -13.33
C ASP A 64 -4.66 1.69 -12.88
N HIS A 65 -4.68 0.73 -11.96
CA HIS A 65 -5.94 0.16 -11.45
C HIS A 65 -6.76 1.17 -10.65
N PRO A 66 -6.20 1.95 -9.69
CA PRO A 66 -6.97 3.00 -9.02
C PRO A 66 -7.62 4.00 -9.98
N VAL A 67 -6.90 4.45 -11.02
CA VAL A 67 -7.46 5.36 -12.04
C VAL A 67 -8.67 4.72 -12.72
N GLN A 68 -8.56 3.45 -13.13
CA GLN A 68 -9.65 2.72 -13.79
C GLN A 68 -10.84 2.43 -12.86
N ILE A 69 -10.57 1.93 -11.64
CA ILE A 69 -11.59 1.53 -10.65
C ILE A 69 -12.42 2.74 -10.20
N PHE A 70 -11.76 3.88 -9.96
CA PHE A 70 -12.42 5.08 -9.46
C PHE A 70 -12.79 6.09 -10.56
N GLY A 71 -12.50 5.78 -11.83
CA GLY A 71 -12.79 6.66 -12.97
C GLY A 71 -12.11 8.02 -12.86
N LEU A 72 -10.85 8.04 -12.40
CA LEU A 72 -10.08 9.27 -12.27
C LEU A 72 -9.68 9.77 -13.67
N ALA A 73 -9.67 11.10 -13.85
CA ALA A 73 -9.13 11.70 -15.07
C ALA A 73 -7.59 11.66 -15.04
N ASP A 74 -6.98 11.38 -16.19
CA ASP A 74 -5.54 11.54 -16.43
C ASP A 74 -5.14 13.02 -16.49
#